data_AF-A0A7X3IMS3-F1
#
_entry.id   AF-A0A7X3IMS3-F1
#
_cell.length_a   1.000
_cell.length_b   1.000
_cell.length_c   1.000
_cell.angle_alpha   90.00
_cell.angle_beta   90.00
_cell.angle_gamma   90.00
#
_symmetry.space_group_name_H-M   'P 1'
#
loop_
_entity.id
_entity.type
_entity.pdbx_description
1 polymer ?
#
loop_
_entity_poly.entity_id
_entity_poly.type
_entity_poly.pdbx_seq_one_letter_code
_entity_poly.pdbx_strand_id
1 'polypeptide(L)'
;MAKKWIPAVIIVVCMILIAGAAYVFHPYQTAAPGEESTGTTPSDTSEQAGEGEIVWANKDVTVVEWDGKRTSWMLKRADEQEGTGSRWTLNGSPISTEQVKTIVSQMNALLSLGSDSSRKASSLKAEVIDSTVTIFSGPDHGDKVYQIAVEPDEPDTLWIIPAGESMIYPVPLDGVQQLEKNIDRLKASSSAH
;
A
#
# COMPACT_ATOMS: atom_id res chain seq x y z
N MET A 1 28.50 -19.01 -36.39
CA MET A 1 27.55 -19.38 -35.31
C MET A 1 28.01 -18.72 -34.03
N ALA A 2 27.43 -17.58 -33.68
CA ALA A 2 27.86 -16.75 -32.54
C ALA A 2 26.87 -16.88 -31.37
N LYS A 3 27.46 -17.09 -30.18
CA LYS A 3 26.89 -17.42 -28.87
C LYS A 3 25.68 -16.55 -28.46
N LYS A 4 24.49 -17.16 -28.35
CA LYS A 4 23.27 -16.60 -27.74
C LYS A 4 23.32 -16.50 -26.20
N TRP A 5 24.47 -16.74 -25.58
CA TRP A 5 24.64 -16.89 -24.13
C TRP A 5 25.03 -15.60 -23.40
N ILE A 6 25.43 -14.56 -24.14
CA ILE A 6 25.88 -13.28 -23.57
C ILE A 6 24.75 -12.51 -22.83
N PRO A 7 23.49 -12.41 -23.34
CA PRO A 7 22.47 -11.65 -22.63
C PRO A 7 21.99 -12.35 -21.34
N ALA A 8 21.98 -13.69 -21.31
CA ALA A 8 21.57 -14.44 -20.14
C ALA A 8 22.56 -14.27 -18.96
N VAL A 9 23.86 -14.22 -19.24
CA VAL A 9 24.88 -14.02 -18.20
C VAL A 9 24.80 -12.61 -17.61
N ILE A 10 24.50 -11.59 -18.42
CA ILE A 10 24.35 -10.21 -17.93
C ILE A 10 23.14 -10.09 -17.00
N ILE A 11 22.01 -10.73 -17.33
CA ILE A 11 20.79 -10.70 -16.50
C ILE A 11 21.05 -11.38 -15.14
N VAL A 12 21.77 -12.51 -15.12
CA VAL A 12 22.11 -13.21 -13.88
C VAL A 12 23.06 -12.38 -13.01
N VAL A 13 24.05 -11.70 -13.62
CA VAL A 13 24.96 -10.82 -12.86
C VAL A 13 24.21 -9.61 -12.29
N CYS A 14 23.27 -9.01 -13.03
CA CYS A 14 22.44 -7.92 -12.52
C CYS A 14 21.54 -8.36 -11.36
N MET A 15 20.94 -9.55 -11.44
CA MET A 15 20.14 -10.11 -10.33
C MET A 15 20.99 -10.35 -9.07
N ILE A 16 22.22 -10.86 -9.22
CA ILE A 16 23.13 -11.09 -8.09
C ILE A 16 23.60 -9.75 -7.48
N LEU A 17 23.84 -8.71 -8.29
CA LEU A 17 24.23 -7.40 -7.78
C LEU A 17 23.09 -6.71 -7.02
N ILE A 18 21.85 -6.85 -7.49
CA ILE A 18 20.66 -6.30 -6.79
C ILE A 18 20.42 -7.04 -5.48
N ALA A 19 20.53 -8.37 -5.47
CA ALA A 19 20.43 -9.17 -4.25
C ALA A 19 21.60 -8.89 -3.27
N GLY A 20 22.81 -8.66 -3.78
CA GLY A 20 23.98 -8.29 -2.98
C GLY A 20 23.85 -6.90 -2.35
N ALA A 21 23.29 -5.93 -3.07
CA ALA A 21 23.00 -4.60 -2.51
C ALA A 21 21.93 -4.66 -1.41
N ALA A 22 20.89 -5.49 -1.58
CA ALA A 22 19.90 -5.72 -0.53
C ALA A 22 20.53 -6.39 0.71
N TYR A 23 21.56 -7.23 0.55
CA TYR A 23 22.20 -7.92 1.66
C TYR A 23 23.21 -7.04 2.44
N VAL A 24 23.89 -6.11 1.77
CA VAL A 24 24.90 -5.24 2.41
C VAL A 24 24.27 -4.07 3.17
N PHE A 25 23.05 -3.65 2.80
CA PHE A 25 22.38 -2.50 3.43
C PHE A 25 21.29 -2.86 4.45
N HIS A 26 21.13 -4.13 4.82
CA HIS A 26 20.38 -4.49 6.04
C HIS A 26 21.36 -4.55 7.23
N PRO A 27 21.34 -3.59 8.17
CA PRO A 27 22.00 -3.78 9.44
C PRO A 27 21.26 -4.88 10.21
N TYR A 28 21.75 -6.11 10.13
CA TYR A 28 21.48 -7.13 11.13
C TYR A 28 22.05 -6.66 12.47
N GLN A 29 21.23 -6.04 13.32
CA GLN A 29 21.50 -6.05 14.76
C GLN A 29 21.15 -7.42 15.31
N THR A 30 22.08 -8.36 15.18
CA THR A 30 22.12 -9.55 16.02
C THR A 30 22.78 -9.17 17.34
N ALA A 31 21.97 -8.90 18.37
CA ALA A 31 22.46 -8.91 19.75
C ALA A 31 22.66 -10.37 20.17
N ALA A 32 23.91 -10.75 20.44
CA ALA A 32 24.27 -12.02 21.05
C ALA A 32 24.12 -11.95 22.59
N PRO A 33 23.95 -13.10 23.29
CA PRO A 33 23.41 -13.17 24.64
C PRO A 33 24.48 -12.93 25.71
N GLY A 34 24.11 -12.21 26.77
CA GLY A 34 24.93 -11.98 27.96
C GLY A 34 24.03 -11.81 29.19
N GLU A 35 24.32 -12.60 30.20
CA GLU A 35 23.56 -12.89 31.41
C GLU A 35 23.29 -11.71 32.36
N GLU A 36 22.10 -11.77 32.98
CA GLU A 36 21.78 -11.54 34.41
C GLU A 36 22.52 -10.44 35.20
N SER A 37 21.78 -9.46 35.76
CA SER A 37 21.18 -9.62 37.10
C SER A 37 20.47 -8.35 37.63
N THR A 38 19.44 -8.62 38.42
CA THR A 38 18.85 -7.82 39.52
C THR A 38 18.12 -6.50 39.24
N GLY A 39 16.77 -6.63 39.23
CA GLY A 39 15.94 -5.99 40.25
C GLY A 39 15.63 -4.51 40.10
N THR A 40 14.45 -4.22 39.55
CA THR A 40 13.39 -3.38 40.15
C THR A 40 12.31 -3.25 39.08
N THR A 41 11.08 -3.61 39.41
CA THR A 41 9.89 -3.25 38.62
C THR A 41 9.77 -1.74 38.56
N PRO A 42 9.73 -1.15 37.36
CA PRO A 42 8.68 -0.20 37.05
C PRO A 42 7.76 -0.84 36.03
N SER A 43 6.47 -0.66 36.24
CA SER A 43 5.43 -0.99 35.29
C SER A 43 5.85 -0.55 33.89
N ASP A 44 6.10 -1.50 33.00
CA ASP A 44 6.10 -1.26 31.57
C ASP A 44 4.72 -0.74 31.23
N THR A 45 4.63 0.58 31.17
CA THR A 45 3.69 1.26 30.28
C THR A 45 4.08 0.74 28.91
N SER A 46 3.40 -0.32 28.48
CA SER A 46 3.24 -0.56 27.06
C SER A 46 2.72 0.76 26.51
N GLU A 47 3.58 1.50 25.83
CA GLU A 47 3.19 2.60 24.96
C GLU A 47 2.23 1.99 23.94
N GLN A 48 0.97 1.97 24.34
CA GLN A 48 -0.17 1.99 23.46
C GLN A 48 0.05 3.20 22.59
N ALA A 49 0.57 2.96 21.38
CA ALA A 49 0.53 3.91 20.30
C ALA A 49 -0.91 4.43 20.25
N GLY A 50 -1.07 5.71 20.60
CA GLY A 50 -2.38 6.35 20.66
C GLY A 50 -3.11 6.17 19.34
N GLU A 51 -4.45 6.19 19.42
CA GLU A 51 -5.39 6.22 18.30
C GLU A 51 -4.96 7.26 17.24
N GLY A 52 -4.10 6.83 16.33
CA GLY A 52 -3.89 7.46 15.05
C GLY A 52 -4.91 6.87 14.10
N GLU A 53 -5.67 7.73 13.42
CA GLU A 53 -6.52 7.33 12.30
C GLU A 53 -5.69 6.46 11.34
N ILE A 54 -6.14 5.24 11.05
CA ILE A 54 -5.45 4.38 10.08
C ILE A 54 -5.78 4.93 8.69
N VAL A 55 -4.82 5.64 8.11
CA VAL A 55 -4.96 6.34 6.84
C VAL A 55 -4.10 5.64 5.78
N TRP A 56 -4.70 5.26 4.65
CA TRP A 56 -3.99 4.73 3.48
C TRP A 56 -3.13 5.81 2.83
N ALA A 57 -3.76 6.92 2.48
CA ALA A 57 -3.14 8.00 1.74
C ALA A 57 -3.17 9.32 2.53
N ASN A 58 -1.97 9.85 2.80
CA ASN A 58 -1.78 11.14 3.48
C ASN A 58 -1.32 12.23 2.47
N LYS A 59 -1.04 13.43 2.98
CA LYS A 59 -0.58 14.58 2.16
C LYS A 59 0.73 14.33 1.40
N ASP A 60 1.54 13.37 1.87
CA ASP A 60 2.88 13.09 1.36
C ASP A 60 2.87 12.02 0.25
N VAL A 61 1.70 11.42 -0.02
CA VAL A 61 1.51 10.50 -1.14
C VAL A 61 1.83 11.17 -2.46
N THR A 62 2.68 10.52 -3.24
CA THR A 62 3.04 10.93 -4.60
C THR A 62 2.37 10.04 -5.64
N VAL A 63 2.20 8.76 -5.34
CA VAL A 63 1.58 7.79 -6.25
C VAL A 63 0.70 6.82 -5.47
N VAL A 64 -0.48 6.54 -6.00
CA VAL A 64 -1.31 5.38 -5.63
C VAL A 64 -1.48 4.54 -6.87
N GLU A 65 -1.08 3.28 -6.79
CA GLU A 65 -1.34 2.26 -7.81
C GLU A 65 -2.36 1.27 -7.24
N TRP A 66 -3.49 1.15 -7.91
CA TRP A 66 -4.50 0.14 -7.63
C TRP A 66 -4.51 -0.85 -8.79
N ASP A 67 -4.09 -2.08 -8.53
CA ASP A 67 -4.21 -3.18 -9.49
C ASP A 67 -5.30 -4.13 -9.02
N GLY A 68 -6.47 -4.02 -9.63
CA GLY A 68 -7.66 -4.74 -9.19
C GLY A 68 -8.25 -5.61 -10.28
N LYS A 69 -8.88 -6.71 -9.88
CA LYS A 69 -9.58 -7.63 -10.78
C LYS A 69 -10.67 -6.94 -11.61
N ARG A 70 -11.31 -5.89 -11.06
CA ARG A 70 -12.41 -5.14 -11.70
C ARG A 70 -11.93 -3.89 -12.43
N THR A 71 -11.06 -3.10 -11.81
CA THR A 71 -10.49 -1.87 -12.37
C THR A 71 -9.08 -1.70 -11.85
N SER A 72 -8.18 -1.27 -12.73
CA SER A 72 -6.82 -0.85 -12.35
C SER A 72 -6.62 0.62 -12.69
N TRP A 73 -5.94 1.35 -11.82
CA TRP A 73 -5.69 2.77 -11.98
C TRP A 73 -4.46 3.24 -11.21
N MET A 74 -3.88 4.33 -11.69
CA MET A 74 -2.74 4.99 -11.07
C MET A 74 -3.06 6.47 -10.90
N LEU A 75 -3.06 6.94 -9.65
CA LEU A 75 -3.13 8.34 -9.29
C LEU A 75 -1.71 8.83 -9.01
N LYS A 76 -1.22 9.81 -9.78
CA LYS A 76 0.16 10.29 -9.68
C LYS A 76 0.22 11.81 -9.60
N ARG A 77 0.97 12.32 -8.63
CA ARG A 77 1.39 13.71 -8.52
C ARG A 77 2.53 13.95 -9.50
N ALA A 78 2.41 14.94 -10.37
CA ALA A 78 3.51 15.42 -11.18
C ALA A 78 4.52 16.15 -10.30
N ASP A 79 5.80 16.08 -10.68
CA ASP A 79 6.87 16.77 -9.97
C ASP A 79 6.59 18.29 -9.95
N GLU A 80 6.81 18.92 -8.80
CA GLU A 80 6.64 20.36 -8.63
C GLU A 80 7.75 21.09 -9.40
N GLN A 81 7.49 21.42 -10.67
CA GLN A 81 8.23 22.47 -11.35
C GLN A 81 7.61 23.82 -10.95
N GLU A 82 8.47 24.71 -10.45
CA GLU A 82 8.14 25.99 -9.81
C GLU A 82 6.95 26.72 -10.47
N GLY A 83 5.91 27.00 -9.67
CA GLY A 83 4.93 28.05 -9.96
C GLY A 83 3.52 27.61 -10.37
N THR A 84 3.26 26.32 -10.61
CA THR A 84 1.89 25.80 -10.77
C THR A 84 1.65 24.68 -9.78
N GLY A 85 0.64 24.82 -8.92
CA GLY A 85 0.32 23.88 -7.85
C GLY A 85 0.26 22.41 -8.28
N SER A 86 0.36 21.51 -7.30
CA SER A 86 0.52 20.06 -7.51
C SER A 86 -0.45 19.53 -8.58
N ARG A 87 0.10 19.18 -9.75
CA ARG A 87 -0.68 18.70 -10.89
C ARG A 87 -0.86 17.20 -10.74
N TRP A 88 -2.10 16.74 -10.60
CA TRP A 88 -2.40 15.33 -10.45
C TRP A 88 -2.88 14.72 -11.76
N THR A 89 -2.56 13.45 -11.95
CA THR A 89 -3.04 12.65 -13.07
C THR A 89 -3.66 11.35 -12.59
N LEU A 90 -4.73 10.92 -13.25
CA LEU A 90 -5.33 9.59 -13.13
C LEU A 90 -5.08 8.86 -14.44
N ASN A 91 -4.32 7.78 -14.42
CA ASN A 91 -3.88 7.05 -15.63
C ASN A 91 -3.22 7.96 -16.68
N GLY A 92 -2.46 8.96 -16.23
CA GLY A 92 -1.79 9.94 -17.10
C GLY A 92 -2.68 11.11 -17.55
N SER A 93 -3.99 11.02 -17.33
CA SER A 93 -4.94 12.10 -17.61
C SER A 93 -5.00 13.13 -16.48
N PRO A 94 -4.92 14.44 -16.75
CA PRO A 94 -5.03 15.46 -15.70
C PRO A 94 -6.37 15.41 -14.95
N ILE A 95 -6.34 15.51 -13.63
CA ILE A 95 -7.52 15.65 -12.78
C ILE A 95 -7.37 16.82 -11.79
N SER A 96 -8.48 17.36 -11.31
CA SER A 96 -8.49 18.48 -10.36
C SER A 96 -8.12 18.05 -8.94
N THR A 97 -7.61 18.99 -8.15
CA THR A 97 -7.30 18.77 -6.73
C THR A 97 -8.52 18.29 -5.93
N GLU A 98 -9.73 18.75 -6.26
CA GLU A 98 -10.96 18.31 -5.59
C GLU A 98 -11.30 16.85 -5.93
N GLN A 99 -11.05 16.41 -7.16
CA GLN A 99 -11.19 15.00 -7.55
C GLN A 99 -10.19 14.12 -6.80
N VAL A 100 -8.94 14.57 -6.65
CA VAL A 100 -7.90 13.89 -5.87
C VAL A 100 -8.31 13.74 -4.41
N LYS A 101 -8.72 14.85 -3.77
CA LYS A 101 -9.21 14.83 -2.38
C LYS A 101 -10.35 13.85 -2.20
N THR A 102 -11.28 13.81 -3.15
CA THR A 102 -12.40 12.86 -3.13
C THR A 102 -11.90 11.41 -3.16
N ILE A 103 -11.00 11.07 -4.09
CA ILE A 103 -10.42 9.72 -4.19
C ILE A 103 -9.71 9.33 -2.90
N VAL A 104 -8.80 10.18 -2.41
CA VAL A 104 -8.02 9.93 -1.18
C VAL A 104 -8.93 9.80 0.04
N SER A 105 -9.93 10.67 0.17
CA SER A 105 -10.90 10.58 1.26
C SER A 105 -11.71 9.30 1.21
N GLN A 106 -12.16 8.86 0.02
CA GLN A 106 -12.86 7.60 -0.14
C GLN A 106 -11.97 6.41 0.23
N MET A 107 -10.70 6.40 -0.21
CA MET A 107 -9.75 5.35 0.16
C MET A 107 -9.55 5.27 1.67
N ASN A 108 -9.36 6.39 2.35
CA ASN A 108 -9.14 6.42 3.79
C ASN A 108 -10.40 5.99 4.55
N ALA A 109 -11.58 6.38 4.08
CA ALA A 109 -12.84 5.96 4.66
C ALA A 109 -13.05 4.44 4.61
N LEU A 110 -12.48 3.73 3.63
CA LEU A 110 -12.55 2.26 3.59
C LEU A 110 -11.94 1.64 4.85
N LEU A 111 -10.77 2.11 5.30
CA LEU A 111 -10.13 1.60 6.50
C LEU A 111 -10.82 2.02 7.80
N SER A 112 -11.29 3.27 7.88
CA SER A 112 -11.88 3.81 9.10
C SER A 112 -13.16 3.08 9.49
N LEU A 113 -13.86 2.47 8.54
CA LEU A 113 -15.08 1.71 8.79
C LEU A 113 -14.84 0.33 9.44
N GLY A 114 -13.60 -0.17 9.42
CA GLY A 114 -13.27 -1.55 9.81
C GLY A 114 -12.32 -1.70 10.99
N SER A 115 -11.73 -0.61 11.50
CA SER A 115 -10.67 -0.66 12.52
C SER A 115 -11.07 -1.45 13.78
N ASP A 116 -12.32 -1.27 14.22
CA ASP A 116 -12.84 -1.88 15.45
C ASP A 116 -13.16 -3.37 15.31
N SER A 117 -13.26 -3.86 14.07
CA SER A 117 -13.52 -5.27 13.73
C SER A 117 -12.29 -5.95 13.11
N SER A 118 -11.11 -5.36 13.29
CA SER A 118 -9.86 -5.94 12.82
C SER A 118 -9.57 -7.27 13.50
N ARG A 119 -8.95 -8.20 12.76
CA ARG A 119 -8.57 -9.52 13.26
C ARG A 119 -7.20 -9.93 12.72
N LYS A 120 -6.68 -11.08 13.15
CA LYS A 120 -5.37 -11.56 12.68
C LYS A 120 -5.45 -12.02 11.22
N ALA A 121 -4.44 -11.70 10.41
CA ALA A 121 -4.32 -12.18 9.03
C ALA A 121 -4.40 -13.70 8.92
N SER A 122 -3.77 -14.41 9.87
CA SER A 122 -3.79 -15.88 9.94
C SER A 122 -5.18 -16.51 10.19
N SER A 123 -6.21 -15.70 10.43
CA SER A 123 -7.58 -16.18 10.59
C SER A 123 -8.35 -16.29 9.27
N LEU A 124 -7.85 -15.70 8.18
CA LEU A 124 -8.46 -15.81 6.86
C LEU A 124 -8.44 -17.26 6.38
N LYS A 125 -9.59 -17.71 5.87
CA LYS A 125 -9.77 -19.05 5.31
C LYS A 125 -10.04 -18.94 3.82
N ALA A 126 -9.30 -19.71 3.04
CA ALA A 126 -9.52 -19.82 1.59
C ALA A 126 -9.59 -18.45 0.88
N GLU A 127 -8.73 -17.53 1.28
CA GLU A 127 -8.70 -16.18 0.72
C GLU A 127 -8.40 -16.18 -0.77
N VAL A 128 -9.07 -15.29 -1.50
CA VAL A 128 -8.79 -15.00 -2.90
C VAL A 128 -8.41 -13.53 -3.01
N ILE A 129 -7.19 -13.26 -3.48
CA ILE A 129 -6.75 -11.88 -3.72
C ILE A 129 -7.55 -11.28 -4.87
N ASP A 130 -8.27 -10.19 -4.57
CA ASP A 130 -9.09 -9.44 -5.52
C ASP A 130 -8.33 -8.24 -6.10
N SER A 131 -7.54 -7.54 -5.27
CA SER A 131 -6.76 -6.38 -5.68
C SER A 131 -5.46 -6.23 -4.88
N THR A 132 -4.51 -5.48 -5.42
CA THR A 132 -3.32 -4.99 -4.71
C THR A 132 -3.28 -3.46 -4.82
N VAL A 133 -2.96 -2.79 -3.71
CA VAL A 133 -2.82 -1.33 -3.65
C VAL A 133 -1.41 -1.00 -3.19
N THR A 134 -0.68 -0.25 -3.99
CA THR A 134 0.65 0.26 -3.66
C THR A 134 0.59 1.77 -3.51
N ILE A 135 1.11 2.29 -2.41
CA ILE A 135 1.13 3.70 -2.09
C ILE A 135 2.57 4.12 -1.94
N PHE A 136 3.03 5.01 -2.81
CA PHE A 136 4.34 5.63 -2.72
C PHE A 136 4.20 6.97 -2.03
N SER A 137 5.00 7.14 -0.98
CA SER A 137 5.02 8.37 -0.17
C SER A 137 6.44 8.91 -0.11
N GLY A 138 6.58 10.18 0.32
CA GLY A 138 7.89 10.77 0.56
C GLY A 138 8.77 9.95 1.52
N PRO A 139 10.08 10.27 1.60
CA PRO A 139 11.09 9.49 2.32
C PRO A 139 10.76 9.24 3.80
N ASP A 140 9.95 10.10 4.41
CA ASP A 140 9.60 10.04 5.84
C ASP A 140 8.51 9.00 6.16
N HIS A 141 7.76 8.53 5.15
CA HIS A 141 6.59 7.66 5.36
C HIS A 141 6.70 6.30 4.68
N GLY A 142 7.68 6.12 3.80
CA GLY A 142 7.94 4.86 3.09
C GLY A 142 6.81 4.47 2.14
N ASP A 143 7.09 3.42 1.37
CA ASP A 143 6.10 2.82 0.48
C ASP A 143 5.26 1.81 1.25
N LYS A 144 3.96 1.77 0.99
CA LYS A 144 3.03 0.83 1.60
C LYS A 144 2.39 -0.05 0.53
N VAL A 145 2.25 -1.33 0.84
CA VAL A 145 1.57 -2.29 -0.03
C VAL A 145 0.45 -2.93 0.77
N TYR A 146 -0.73 -3.02 0.16
CA TYR A 146 -1.91 -3.68 0.70
C TYR A 146 -2.41 -4.71 -0.30
N GLN A 147 -2.81 -5.88 0.19
CA GLN A 147 -3.63 -6.80 -0.57
C GLN A 147 -5.08 -6.65 -0.13
N ILE A 148 -6.01 -6.81 -1.06
CA ILE A 148 -7.44 -6.85 -0.79
C ILE A 148 -7.91 -8.25 -1.16
N ALA A 149 -8.44 -8.97 -0.19
CA ALA A 149 -8.88 -10.34 -0.34
C ALA A 149 -10.38 -10.50 -0.10
N VAL A 150 -10.97 -11.53 -0.68
CA VAL A 150 -12.34 -11.98 -0.40
C VAL A 150 -12.26 -13.35 0.27
N GLU A 151 -13.07 -13.56 1.30
CA GLU A 151 -13.38 -14.92 1.77
C GLU A 151 -14.66 -15.41 1.11
N PRO A 152 -14.68 -16.63 0.54
CA PRO A 152 -15.88 -17.18 -0.09
C PRO A 152 -17.11 -17.24 0.82
N ASP A 153 -16.89 -17.40 2.13
CA ASP A 153 -17.94 -17.47 3.15
C ASP A 153 -18.47 -16.09 3.57
N GLU A 154 -17.76 -15.00 3.25
CA GLU A 154 -18.11 -13.61 3.57
C GLU A 154 -18.01 -12.72 2.31
N PRO A 155 -18.77 -13.00 1.23
CA PRO A 155 -18.56 -12.38 -0.08
C PRO A 155 -18.84 -10.88 -0.15
N ASP A 156 -19.60 -10.33 0.82
CA ASP A 156 -19.93 -8.91 0.91
C ASP A 156 -18.87 -8.10 1.68
N THR A 157 -17.82 -8.76 2.19
CA THR A 157 -16.71 -8.15 2.91
C THR A 157 -15.39 -8.41 2.19
N LEU A 158 -14.64 -7.34 1.99
CA LEU A 158 -13.27 -7.39 1.52
C LEU A 158 -12.34 -7.21 2.72
N TRP A 159 -11.21 -7.90 2.71
CA TRP A 159 -10.22 -7.86 3.77
C TRP A 159 -8.98 -7.14 3.25
N ILE A 160 -8.65 -6.01 3.88
CA ILE A 160 -7.39 -5.31 3.65
C ILE A 160 -6.30 -5.98 4.48
N ILE A 161 -5.22 -6.35 3.81
CA ILE A 161 -4.04 -7.01 4.37
C ILE A 161 -2.83 -6.11 4.12
N PRO A 162 -2.37 -5.31 5.09
CA PRO A 162 -1.15 -4.53 4.96
C PRO A 162 0.07 -5.47 4.93
N ALA A 163 1.00 -5.21 4.01
CA ALA A 163 2.21 -6.01 3.89
C ALA A 163 3.09 -5.89 5.14
N GLY A 164 3.50 -7.03 5.70
CA GLY A 164 4.34 -7.08 6.90
C GLY A 164 3.58 -6.90 8.22
N GLU A 165 2.27 -6.67 8.19
CA GLU A 165 1.45 -6.54 9.39
C GLU A 165 0.69 -7.84 9.72
N SER A 166 0.34 -8.02 11.00
CA SER A 166 -0.37 -9.22 11.46
C SER A 166 -1.89 -9.05 11.51
N MET A 167 -2.38 -7.82 11.31
CA MET A 167 -3.79 -7.47 11.42
C MET A 167 -4.38 -7.21 10.03
N ILE A 168 -5.65 -7.55 9.87
CA ILE A 168 -6.44 -7.30 8.67
C ILE A 168 -7.69 -6.52 9.03
N TYR A 169 -8.18 -5.76 8.06
CA TYR A 169 -9.25 -4.80 8.26
C TYR A 169 -10.42 -5.13 7.32
N PRO A 170 -11.63 -5.40 7.85
CA PRO A 170 -12.79 -5.61 7.03
C PRO A 170 -13.24 -4.30 6.39
N VAL A 171 -13.55 -4.33 5.10
CA VAL A 171 -14.18 -3.22 4.38
C VAL A 171 -15.38 -3.72 3.61
N PRO A 172 -16.50 -2.98 3.63
CA PRO A 172 -17.70 -3.43 2.96
C PRO A 172 -17.51 -3.33 1.44
N LEU A 173 -17.97 -4.35 0.72
CA LEU A 173 -17.80 -4.45 -0.74
C LEU A 173 -18.40 -3.24 -1.48
N ASP A 174 -19.51 -2.70 -0.99
CA ASP A 174 -20.18 -1.54 -1.59
C ASP A 174 -19.31 -0.28 -1.54
N GLY A 175 -18.54 -0.07 -0.46
CA GLY A 175 -17.59 1.03 -0.33
C GLY A 175 -16.51 0.98 -1.41
N VAL A 176 -15.94 -0.20 -1.64
CA VAL A 176 -14.93 -0.40 -2.70
C VAL A 176 -15.56 -0.19 -4.08
N GLN A 177 -16.74 -0.76 -4.33
CA GLN A 177 -17.45 -0.55 -5.60
C GLN A 177 -17.81 0.93 -5.86
N GLN A 178 -18.10 1.71 -4.82
CA GLN A 178 -18.34 3.14 -4.96
C GLN A 178 -17.08 3.90 -5.37
N LEU A 179 -15.93 3.57 -4.78
CA LEU A 179 -14.64 4.11 -5.19
C LEU A 179 -14.35 3.77 -6.66
N GLU A 180 -14.50 2.50 -7.05
CA GLU A 180 -14.28 2.03 -8.43
C GLU A 180 -15.20 2.75 -9.43
N LYS A 181 -16.50 2.87 -9.13
CA LYS A 181 -17.46 3.61 -9.98
C LYS A 181 -17.06 5.08 -10.14
N ASN A 182 -16.59 5.72 -9.06
CA ASN A 182 -16.12 7.10 -9.14
C ASN A 182 -14.89 7.21 -10.04
N ILE A 183 -13.92 6.32 -9.88
CA ILE A 183 -12.72 6.24 -10.72
C ILE A 183 -13.09 6.05 -12.20
N ASP A 184 -13.98 5.12 -12.51
CA ASP A 184 -14.39 4.86 -13.90
C ASP A 184 -15.11 6.06 -14.53
N ARG A 185 -15.94 6.77 -13.75
CA ARG A 185 -16.56 8.03 -14.20
C ARG A 185 -15.49 9.10 -14.50
N LEU A 186 -14.47 9.21 -13.65
CA LEU A 186 -13.38 10.18 -13.86
C LEU A 186 -12.56 9.84 -15.11
N LYS A 187 -12.20 8.56 -15.30
CA LYS A 187 -11.54 8.07 -16.51
C LYS A 187 -12.35 8.42 -17.76
N ALA A 188 -13.64 8.09 -17.77
CA ALA A 188 -14.54 8.37 -18.90
C ALA A 188 -14.67 9.87 -19.21
N SER A 189 -14.75 10.72 -18.18
CA SER A 189 -14.81 12.17 -18.36
C SER A 189 -13.53 12.76 -18.95
N SER A 190 -12.37 12.14 -18.70
CA SER A 190 -11.10 12.60 -19.25
C SER A 190 -10.85 12.15 -20.68
N SER A 191 -11.44 11.05 -21.16
CA SER A 191 -11.29 10.60 -22.55
C SER A 191 -12.15 11.38 -23.54
N ALA A 192 -13.02 12.26 -23.06
CA ALA A 192 -13.92 13.08 -23.89
C ALA A 192 -13.32 14.45 -24.29
N HIS A 193 -12.08 14.74 -23.92
CA HIS A 193 -11.32 15.96 -24.23
C HIS A 193 -10.09 15.65 -25.06
#